data_AF-A0A218X2Y7-F1
#
_entry.id   AF-A0A218X2Y7-F1
#
_cell.length_a   1.000
_cell.length_b   1.000
_cell.length_c   1.000
_cell.angle_alpha   90.00
_cell.angle_beta   90.00
_cell.angle_gamma   90.00
#
_symmetry.space_group_name_H-M   'P 1'
#
loop_
_entity.id
_entity.type
_entity.pdbx_description
1 polymer ?
#
loop_
_entity_poly.entity_id
_entity_poly.type
_entity_poly.pdbx_seq_one_letter_code
_entity_poly.pdbx_strand_id
1 'polypeptide(L)'
;MSSLLPLASSLCLLLLLSFLTGKQVVEGHGEDHSHRHHHHHHHHHTHLSNRHAYTFWPTKLFVFGDSYADTGNNRKSESSWKIPYGITFPGKPAGRFSDGRVLTDFIAKSFGLKSPVQYQWRKLIGTKYLEHGMNFAYGGSGVFDTLAPYPNMTAQIDLFEQLLKDDTFCAANVNSSLTVVTLSGNDYSAYKAKNGNVVSLRAFINTVIRQLGANLRRLYELGTRKVVVAALQPLGCLPSSTVATSFQKCNEEVNLLVGLHNQLLHQAVAYLNTQTASSTFVVADIYSSFLSVLNNGTGHGQSKFENPLKPCCVGVSKDFNCGSIERNGTKMYTVCEDPKSSFFWDSAHPTEAGWRAVYSSLSSTLRQL
;
A
#
# COMPACT_ATOMS: atom_id res chain seq x y z
N MET A 1 14.94 31.22 -42.97
CA MET A 1 13.57 31.08 -43.50
C MET A 1 13.39 29.60 -43.80
N SER A 2 12.52 28.78 -43.23
CA SER A 2 11.51 28.86 -42.16
C SER A 2 11.21 27.40 -41.78
N SER A 3 11.48 26.96 -40.55
CA SER A 3 10.49 26.46 -39.57
C SER A 3 9.36 25.56 -40.10
N LEU A 4 9.36 24.27 -39.71
CA LEU A 4 8.16 23.43 -39.62
C LEU A 4 8.27 22.53 -38.36
N LEU A 5 7.50 22.87 -37.33
CA LEU A 5 7.10 21.98 -36.22
C LEU A 5 5.81 21.24 -36.62
N PRO A 6 5.52 20.04 -36.08
CA PRO A 6 4.16 19.54 -35.99
C PRO A 6 3.57 19.81 -34.60
N LEU A 7 2.46 20.55 -34.59
CA LEU A 7 1.46 20.58 -33.53
C LEU A 7 0.53 19.37 -33.71
N ALA A 8 0.33 18.58 -32.66
CA ALA A 8 -0.91 17.84 -32.43
C ALA A 8 -1.01 17.41 -30.95
N SER A 9 -1.29 18.35 -30.06
CA SER A 9 -2.02 18.08 -28.83
C SER A 9 -3.45 18.58 -29.04
N SER A 10 -4.44 17.75 -28.68
CA SER A 10 -5.78 18.12 -28.19
C SER A 10 -6.76 16.97 -28.44
N LEU A 11 -6.74 15.99 -27.54
CA LEU A 11 -7.81 15.01 -27.38
C LEU A 11 -8.04 14.78 -25.88
N CYS A 12 -8.34 15.85 -25.15
CA CYS A 12 -8.64 15.74 -23.71
C CYS A 12 -9.69 16.73 -23.20
N LEU A 13 -10.42 17.42 -24.09
CA LEU A 13 -11.49 18.33 -23.71
C LEU A 13 -12.70 18.05 -24.59
N LEU A 14 -13.56 17.12 -24.17
CA LEU A 14 -14.96 16.98 -24.63
C LEU A 14 -15.57 15.79 -23.89
N LEU A 15 -16.19 16.04 -22.74
CA LEU A 15 -17.27 15.24 -22.12
C LEU A 15 -17.57 15.85 -20.75
N LEU A 16 -18.35 16.93 -20.72
CA LEU A 16 -19.12 17.40 -19.57
C LEU A 16 -19.92 18.62 -20.05
N LEU A 17 -21.15 18.41 -20.55
CA LEU A 17 -22.24 19.39 -20.61
C LEU A 17 -23.42 18.80 -21.40
N SER A 18 -24.42 18.27 -20.69
CA SER A 18 -25.84 18.36 -21.06
C SER A 18 -26.66 17.46 -20.14
N PHE A 19 -27.42 18.02 -19.20
CA PHE A 19 -28.78 17.58 -18.81
C PHE A 19 -29.38 18.61 -17.87
N LEU A 20 -30.05 19.61 -18.43
CA LEU A 20 -31.10 20.39 -17.78
C LEU A 20 -32.13 20.75 -18.85
N THR A 21 -33.31 20.12 -18.79
CA THR A 21 -34.61 20.75 -19.03
C THR A 21 -35.68 19.87 -18.40
N GLY A 22 -36.50 20.46 -17.53
CA GLY A 22 -37.69 19.82 -16.99
C GLY A 22 -38.93 20.17 -17.80
N LYS A 23 -40.03 19.43 -17.56
CA LYS A 23 -41.39 20.00 -17.53
C LYS A 23 -42.41 19.09 -16.82
N GLN A 24 -43.29 19.79 -16.11
CA GLN A 24 -44.46 19.50 -15.28
C GLN A 24 -45.46 18.43 -15.80
N VAL A 25 -45.99 17.57 -14.91
CA VAL A 25 -47.29 17.60 -14.16
C VAL A 25 -48.46 17.00 -14.93
N VAL A 26 -49.05 15.94 -14.35
CA VAL A 26 -50.51 15.64 -14.39
C VAL A 26 -50.90 15.02 -13.04
N GLU A 27 -51.91 15.60 -12.39
CA GLU A 27 -52.60 15.08 -11.20
C GLU A 27 -53.63 14.00 -11.59
N GLY A 28 -53.84 13.02 -10.71
CA GLY A 28 -54.94 12.07 -10.76
C GLY A 28 -55.24 11.51 -9.36
N HIS A 29 -56.41 11.86 -8.82
CA HIS A 29 -56.98 11.34 -7.58
C HIS A 29 -57.35 9.85 -7.68
N GLY A 30 -57.30 9.13 -6.54
CA GLY A 30 -58.13 7.93 -6.35
C GLY A 30 -57.58 6.86 -5.41
N GLU A 31 -58.11 6.89 -4.19
CA GLU A 31 -58.46 5.72 -3.35
C GLU A 31 -57.42 5.01 -2.46
N ASP A 32 -57.92 4.81 -1.24
CA ASP A 32 -57.34 4.34 -0.01
C ASP A 32 -57.40 2.81 0.07
N HIS A 33 -56.25 2.15 0.15
CA HIS A 33 -56.18 0.76 0.61
C HIS A 33 -54.92 0.52 1.45
N SER A 34 -55.17 0.39 2.75
CA SER A 34 -54.29 -0.12 3.80
C SER A 34 -53.59 -1.44 3.41
N HIS A 35 -52.29 -1.37 3.17
CA HIS A 35 -51.41 -2.55 3.18
C HIS A 35 -50.14 -2.29 4.01
N ARG A 36 -49.96 -3.13 5.03
CA ARG A 36 -48.77 -3.22 5.88
C ARG A 36 -47.52 -3.46 5.02
N HIS A 37 -46.63 -2.48 4.98
CA HIS A 37 -45.27 -2.67 4.47
C HIS A 37 -44.28 -2.90 5.61
N HIS A 38 -43.60 -4.05 5.56
CA HIS A 38 -42.37 -4.30 6.29
C HIS A 38 -41.31 -3.27 5.88
N HIS A 39 -40.83 -2.48 6.84
CA HIS A 39 -39.68 -1.61 6.64
C HIS A 39 -38.40 -2.44 6.50
N HIS A 40 -37.97 -2.67 5.26
CA HIS A 40 -36.56 -2.90 4.96
C HIS A 40 -35.83 -1.56 5.05
N HIS A 41 -35.12 -1.32 6.16
CA HIS A 41 -34.14 -0.26 6.23
C HIS A 41 -32.96 -0.59 5.31
N HIS A 42 -32.95 0.00 4.12
CA HIS A 42 -31.75 0.10 3.30
C HIS A 42 -30.76 1.05 3.99
N HIS A 43 -29.65 0.50 4.49
CA HIS A 43 -28.49 1.26 4.92
C HIS A 43 -27.82 1.94 3.71
N HIS A 44 -28.25 3.16 3.38
CA HIS A 44 -27.62 4.00 2.36
C HIS A 44 -26.78 5.16 2.94
N HIS A 45 -26.51 5.19 4.25
CA HIS A 45 -25.90 6.34 4.92
C HIS A 45 -24.36 6.35 5.05
N THR A 46 -23.61 5.36 4.55
CA THR A 46 -22.16 5.30 4.80
C THR A 46 -21.27 5.99 3.75
N HIS A 47 -21.82 6.47 2.62
CA HIS A 47 -21.00 7.10 1.57
C HIS A 47 -20.81 8.61 1.73
N LEU A 48 -21.67 9.31 2.48
CA LEU A 48 -21.60 10.77 2.65
C LEU A 48 -20.73 11.20 3.83
N SER A 49 -20.53 10.36 4.85
CA SER A 49 -19.80 10.76 6.07
C SER A 49 -18.29 10.94 5.89
N ASN A 50 -17.68 10.36 4.85
CA ASN A 50 -16.23 10.46 4.61
C ASN A 50 -15.82 11.57 3.64
N ARG A 51 -16.74 12.24 2.94
CA ARG A 51 -16.37 13.32 2.01
C ARG A 51 -15.76 14.54 2.72
N HIS A 52 -16.00 14.70 4.02
CA HIS A 52 -15.45 15.76 4.85
C HIS A 52 -14.15 15.38 5.58
N ALA A 53 -13.63 14.16 5.41
CA ALA A 53 -12.45 13.70 6.14
C ALA A 53 -11.11 14.12 5.50
N TYR A 54 -11.10 14.44 4.19
CA TYR A 54 -9.89 14.80 3.44
C TYR A 54 -10.09 16.12 2.71
N THR A 55 -9.06 16.97 2.72
CA THR A 55 -9.06 18.22 1.94
C THR A 55 -8.69 17.98 0.48
N PHE A 56 -8.00 16.88 0.21
CA PHE A 56 -7.59 16.43 -1.12
C PHE A 56 -8.28 15.13 -1.54
N TRP A 57 -8.77 15.08 -2.79
CA TRP A 57 -9.39 13.91 -3.41
C TRP A 57 -8.66 13.53 -4.70
N PRO A 58 -7.78 12.51 -4.68
CA PRO A 58 -7.02 12.11 -5.85
C PRO A 58 -7.90 11.41 -6.88
N THR A 59 -7.61 11.63 -8.16
CA THR A 59 -8.27 10.87 -9.25
C THR A 59 -7.58 9.55 -9.55
N LYS A 60 -6.31 9.41 -9.17
CA LYS A 60 -5.45 8.25 -9.41
C LYS A 60 -4.55 7.98 -8.22
N LEU A 61 -4.14 6.73 -8.10
CA LEU A 61 -3.17 6.26 -7.13
C LEU A 61 -1.97 5.66 -7.87
N PHE A 62 -0.79 6.25 -7.69
CA PHE A 62 0.48 5.67 -8.13
C PHE A 62 1.22 5.09 -6.93
N VAL A 63 1.67 3.85 -7.04
CA VAL A 63 2.23 3.12 -5.90
C VAL A 63 3.61 2.61 -6.25
N PHE A 64 4.58 2.86 -5.39
CA PHE A 64 5.96 2.41 -5.50
C PHE A 64 6.34 1.72 -4.20
N GLY A 65 7.25 0.76 -4.26
CA GLY A 65 7.72 0.08 -3.07
C GLY A 65 7.80 -1.42 -3.19
N ASP A 66 7.33 -2.09 -2.15
CA ASP A 66 7.58 -3.51 -1.91
C ASP A 66 6.33 -4.33 -1.57
N SER A 67 6.50 -5.45 -0.86
CA SER A 67 5.45 -6.43 -0.57
C SER A 67 4.31 -5.87 0.30
N TYR A 68 4.53 -4.75 1.00
CA TYR A 68 3.47 -4.09 1.78
C TYR A 68 2.44 -3.39 0.88
N ALA A 69 2.82 -3.11 -0.37
CA ALA A 69 2.00 -2.43 -1.37
C ALA A 69 1.80 -3.25 -2.66
N ASP A 70 2.59 -4.30 -2.89
CA ASP A 70 2.46 -5.16 -4.07
C ASP A 70 1.09 -5.85 -4.10
N THR A 71 0.44 -5.74 -5.26
CA THR A 71 -0.86 -6.36 -5.54
C THR A 71 -0.81 -7.39 -6.66
N GLY A 72 0.39 -7.81 -7.07
CA GLY A 72 0.64 -8.89 -8.04
C GLY A 72 1.61 -8.56 -9.18
N ASN A 73 2.63 -7.74 -8.94
CA ASN A 73 3.73 -7.51 -9.87
C ASN A 73 4.77 -8.65 -9.87
N ASN A 74 4.97 -9.29 -8.72
CA ASN A 74 5.87 -10.44 -8.62
C ASN A 74 5.41 -11.60 -9.52
N ARG A 75 6.36 -12.44 -9.96
CA ARG A 75 6.09 -13.60 -10.83
C ARG A 75 5.20 -14.64 -10.13
N LYS A 76 4.44 -15.42 -10.91
CA LYS A 76 3.53 -16.45 -10.40
C LYS A 76 4.20 -17.61 -9.62
N SER A 77 5.52 -17.75 -9.71
CA SER A 77 6.24 -18.74 -8.91
C SER A 77 6.53 -18.29 -7.47
N GLU A 78 6.28 -17.03 -7.12
CA GLU A 78 6.39 -16.53 -5.74
C GLU A 78 5.27 -17.04 -4.83
N SER A 79 5.50 -17.00 -3.51
CA SER A 79 4.53 -17.43 -2.50
C SER A 79 3.21 -16.67 -2.57
N SER A 80 3.23 -15.37 -2.88
CA SER A 80 2.02 -14.53 -3.01
C SER A 80 1.04 -14.98 -4.11
N TRP A 81 1.49 -15.87 -5.01
CA TRP A 81 0.69 -16.50 -6.06
C TRP A 81 0.34 -17.97 -5.77
N LYS A 82 0.63 -18.47 -4.57
CA LYS A 82 0.35 -19.83 -4.12
C LYS A 82 -0.63 -19.83 -2.96
N ILE A 83 -1.42 -20.90 -2.85
CA ILE A 83 -2.24 -21.14 -1.66
C ILE A 83 -1.28 -21.31 -0.46
N PRO A 84 -1.51 -20.63 0.68
CA PRO A 84 -2.79 -20.04 1.10
C PRO A 84 -2.92 -18.52 0.94
N TYR A 85 -2.07 -17.84 0.17
CA TYR A 85 -2.19 -16.40 -0.03
C TYR A 85 -3.49 -16.05 -0.76
N GLY A 86 -4.13 -14.96 -0.36
CA GLY A 86 -5.39 -14.48 -0.93
C GLY A 86 -6.66 -15.25 -0.51
N ILE A 87 -6.60 -16.15 0.47
CA ILE A 87 -7.77 -16.94 0.93
C ILE A 87 -8.93 -16.10 1.48
N THR A 88 -8.69 -14.92 2.06
CA THR A 88 -9.76 -14.02 2.52
C THR A 88 -10.18 -13.02 1.46
N PHE A 89 -9.22 -12.55 0.65
CA PHE A 89 -9.50 -11.76 -0.54
C PHE A 89 -8.41 -11.94 -1.62
N PRO A 90 -8.77 -12.25 -2.87
CA PRO A 90 -10.11 -12.44 -3.43
C PRO A 90 -10.68 -13.87 -3.26
N GLY A 91 -10.20 -14.67 -2.32
CA GLY A 91 -10.54 -16.10 -2.16
C GLY A 91 -9.62 -17.05 -2.94
N LYS A 92 -8.56 -16.51 -3.54
CA LYS A 92 -7.52 -17.25 -4.28
C LYS A 92 -6.25 -16.41 -4.38
N PRO A 93 -5.10 -17.02 -4.69
CA PRO A 93 -3.87 -16.26 -4.88
C PRO A 93 -3.98 -15.22 -5.99
N ALA A 94 -3.60 -13.99 -5.64
CA ALA A 94 -3.68 -12.83 -6.53
C ALA A 94 -2.44 -11.92 -6.41
N GLY A 95 -1.33 -12.46 -5.89
CA GLY A 95 -0.04 -11.78 -5.85
C GLY A 95 0.17 -10.80 -4.69
N ARG A 96 -0.76 -10.75 -3.73
CA ARG A 96 -0.61 -10.00 -2.47
C ARG A 96 0.12 -10.86 -1.44
N PHE A 97 1.07 -10.27 -0.72
CA PHE A 97 1.76 -10.91 0.39
C PHE A 97 0.91 -10.84 1.68
N SER A 98 -0.30 -11.39 1.61
CA SER A 98 -1.25 -11.47 2.73
C SER A 98 -2.28 -12.58 2.46
N ASP A 99 -3.10 -12.91 3.45
CA ASP A 99 -4.33 -13.70 3.21
C ASP A 99 -5.36 -12.92 2.40
N GLY A 100 -5.25 -11.58 2.35
CA GLY A 100 -6.21 -10.74 1.66
C GLY A 100 -5.63 -9.41 1.18
N ARG A 101 -6.39 -8.33 1.42
CA ARG A 101 -6.01 -6.96 1.07
C ARG A 101 -4.75 -6.48 1.80
N VAL A 102 -3.95 -5.69 1.10
CA VAL A 102 -2.73 -5.02 1.61
C VAL A 102 -2.94 -3.51 1.71
N LEU A 103 -1.93 -2.76 2.21
CA LEU A 103 -2.05 -1.32 2.48
C LEU A 103 -2.60 -0.51 1.30
N THR A 104 -2.13 -0.79 0.08
CA THR A 104 -2.62 -0.17 -1.15
C THR A 104 -4.11 -0.27 -1.34
N ASP A 105 -4.71 -1.43 -1.04
CA ASP A 105 -6.15 -1.64 -1.21
C ASP A 105 -6.95 -0.77 -0.23
N PHE A 106 -6.46 -0.61 1.00
CA PHE A 106 -7.09 0.23 2.02
C PHE A 106 -7.00 1.72 1.69
N ILE A 107 -5.83 2.18 1.24
CA ILE A 107 -5.63 3.58 0.80
C ILE A 107 -6.49 3.87 -0.44
N ALA A 108 -6.51 2.99 -1.45
CA ALA A 108 -7.34 3.20 -2.63
C ALA A 108 -8.82 3.34 -2.23
N LYS A 109 -9.31 2.41 -1.41
CA LYS A 109 -10.71 2.40 -0.94
C LYS A 109 -11.08 3.67 -0.17
N SER A 110 -10.18 4.25 0.63
CA SER A 110 -10.48 5.44 1.43
C SER A 110 -10.73 6.69 0.59
N PHE A 111 -10.10 6.77 -0.58
CA PHE A 111 -10.30 7.83 -1.57
C PHE A 111 -11.34 7.47 -2.64
N GLY A 112 -12.09 6.37 -2.46
CA GLY A 112 -13.12 5.93 -3.42
C GLY A 112 -12.55 5.37 -4.73
N LEU A 113 -11.27 5.02 -4.76
CA LEU A 113 -10.60 4.39 -5.91
C LEU A 113 -10.63 2.87 -5.76
N LYS A 114 -10.57 2.15 -6.89
CA LYS A 114 -10.17 0.73 -6.85
C LYS A 114 -8.66 0.65 -6.74
N SER A 115 -8.16 -0.49 -6.27
CA SER A 115 -6.72 -0.75 -6.26
C SER A 115 -6.15 -0.61 -7.68
N PRO A 116 -5.06 0.15 -7.85
CA PRO A 116 -4.47 0.41 -9.15
C PRO A 116 -3.91 -0.87 -9.77
N VAL A 117 -3.86 -0.91 -11.10
CA VAL A 117 -3.38 -2.08 -11.84
C VAL A 117 -1.89 -2.25 -11.64
N GLN A 118 -1.43 -3.49 -11.56
CA GLN A 118 -0.01 -3.79 -11.45
C GLN A 118 0.70 -3.58 -12.79
N TYR A 119 1.85 -2.91 -12.76
CA TYR A 119 2.70 -2.63 -13.93
C TYR A 119 2.98 -3.87 -14.79
N GLN A 120 3.20 -5.03 -14.18
CA GLN A 120 3.49 -6.28 -14.86
C GLN A 120 2.39 -6.70 -15.84
N TRP A 121 1.13 -6.34 -15.57
CA TRP A 121 -0.04 -6.70 -16.39
C TRP A 121 -0.48 -5.59 -17.34
N ARG A 122 0.20 -4.44 -17.37
CA ARG A 122 -0.21 -3.23 -18.11
C ARG A 122 -0.47 -3.42 -19.60
N LYS A 123 0.24 -4.35 -20.26
CA LYS A 123 0.08 -4.63 -21.70
C LYS A 123 -1.07 -5.60 -21.99
N LEU A 124 -1.60 -6.26 -20.97
CA LEU A 124 -2.64 -7.29 -21.08
C LEU A 124 -4.02 -6.76 -20.66
N ILE A 125 -4.08 -5.53 -20.14
CA ILE A 125 -5.28 -4.90 -19.62
C ILE A 125 -5.68 -3.70 -20.49
N GLY A 126 -6.98 -3.53 -20.73
CA GLY A 126 -7.50 -2.39 -21.48
C GLY A 126 -7.33 -1.06 -20.73
N THR A 127 -7.31 0.05 -21.46
CA THR A 127 -7.11 1.42 -20.95
C THR A 127 -8.06 1.81 -19.82
N LYS A 128 -9.29 1.25 -19.80
CA LYS A 128 -10.27 1.46 -18.71
C LYS A 128 -9.72 1.14 -17.32
N TYR A 129 -8.77 0.21 -17.20
CA TYR A 129 -8.21 -0.17 -15.91
C TYR A 129 -7.12 0.80 -15.42
N LEU A 130 -6.64 1.70 -16.27
CA LEU A 130 -5.72 2.79 -15.91
C LEU A 130 -6.45 3.96 -15.23
N GLU A 131 -7.79 3.92 -15.16
CA GLU A 131 -8.62 4.98 -14.58
C GLU A 131 -8.20 5.34 -13.15
N HIS A 132 -7.76 4.34 -12.37
CA HIS A 132 -7.37 4.47 -10.97
C HIS A 132 -5.86 4.59 -10.73
N GLY A 133 -5.04 4.64 -11.78
CA GLY A 133 -3.58 4.71 -11.69
C GLY A 133 -2.88 3.36 -11.80
N MET A 134 -1.65 3.26 -11.30
CA MET A 134 -0.79 2.09 -11.49
C MET A 134 0.08 1.78 -10.27
N ASN A 135 0.26 0.49 -10.01
CA ASN A 135 1.12 -0.05 -8.96
C ASN A 135 2.41 -0.60 -9.56
N PHE A 136 3.54 0.00 -9.16
CA PHE A 136 4.91 -0.36 -9.53
C PHE A 136 5.64 -1.13 -8.42
N ALA A 137 5.01 -1.38 -7.27
CA ALA A 137 5.66 -2.05 -6.14
C ALA A 137 5.88 -3.54 -6.43
N TYR A 138 7.02 -4.08 -6.00
CA TYR A 138 7.39 -5.50 -6.14
C TYR A 138 7.82 -6.07 -4.79
N GLY A 139 7.26 -7.21 -4.38
CA GLY A 139 7.67 -7.90 -3.16
C GLY A 139 9.19 -8.12 -3.07
N GLY A 140 9.80 -7.63 -1.99
CA GLY A 140 11.23 -7.70 -1.72
C GLY A 140 12.05 -6.50 -2.20
N SER A 141 11.45 -5.53 -2.91
CA SER A 141 12.16 -4.32 -3.33
C SER A 141 12.66 -3.47 -2.16
N GLY A 142 13.78 -2.79 -2.39
CA GLY A 142 14.35 -1.81 -1.48
C GLY A 142 14.57 -0.46 -2.18
N VAL A 143 15.19 0.47 -1.46
CA VAL A 143 15.81 1.66 -2.07
C VAL A 143 16.89 1.20 -3.05
N PHE A 144 17.68 0.21 -2.64
CA PHE A 144 18.72 -0.45 -3.44
C PHE A 144 18.34 -1.89 -3.81
N ASP A 145 19.23 -2.54 -4.57
CA ASP A 145 19.10 -3.96 -4.90
C ASP A 145 19.21 -4.83 -3.65
N THR A 146 18.18 -5.64 -3.43
CA THR A 146 18.05 -6.53 -2.28
C THR A 146 18.42 -7.96 -2.67
N LEU A 147 17.93 -8.95 -1.92
CA LEU A 147 18.04 -10.36 -2.29
C LEU A 147 16.99 -10.77 -3.34
N ALA A 148 15.95 -9.96 -3.51
CA ALA A 148 14.89 -10.24 -4.48
C ALA A 148 15.28 -9.68 -5.85
N PRO A 149 15.20 -10.47 -6.94
CA PRO A 149 15.62 -10.05 -8.27
C PRO A 149 14.53 -9.22 -8.98
N TYR A 150 14.05 -8.18 -8.30
CA TYR A 150 13.00 -7.27 -8.78
C TYR A 150 13.49 -5.83 -8.79
N PRO A 151 12.83 -4.93 -9.56
CA PRO A 151 13.20 -3.53 -9.61
C PRO A 151 13.27 -2.88 -8.22
N ASN A 152 14.40 -2.27 -7.89
CA ASN A 152 14.49 -1.34 -6.76
C ASN A 152 13.65 -0.07 -7.01
N MET A 153 13.48 0.78 -6.00
CA MET A 153 12.63 1.96 -6.12
C MET A 153 13.03 2.88 -7.29
N THR A 154 14.33 3.08 -7.54
CA THR A 154 14.81 3.91 -8.66
C THR A 154 14.36 3.35 -9.99
N ALA A 155 14.50 2.04 -10.18
CA ALA A 155 14.05 1.36 -11.38
C ALA A 155 12.51 1.41 -11.53
N GLN A 156 11.75 1.32 -10.43
CA GLN A 156 10.29 1.50 -10.49
C GLN A 156 9.90 2.91 -10.96
N ILE A 157 10.66 3.95 -10.58
CA ILE A 157 10.45 5.31 -11.09
C ILE A 157 10.81 5.40 -12.57
N ASP A 158 11.84 4.70 -13.05
CA ASP A 158 12.16 4.63 -14.49
C ASP A 158 10.97 4.06 -15.29
N LEU A 159 10.33 3.01 -14.77
CA LEU A 159 9.15 2.41 -15.39
C LEU A 159 7.96 3.40 -15.43
N PHE A 160 7.79 4.23 -14.40
CA PHE A 160 6.77 5.26 -14.39
C PHE A 160 7.08 6.38 -15.39
N GLU A 161 8.32 6.86 -15.44
CA GLU A 161 8.75 7.89 -16.40
C GLU A 161 8.57 7.42 -17.86
N GLN A 162 8.83 6.15 -18.16
CA GLN A 162 8.56 5.57 -19.48
C GLN A 162 7.08 5.70 -19.86
N LEU A 163 6.16 5.43 -18.94
CA LEU A 163 4.72 5.56 -19.21
C LEU A 163 4.26 7.01 -19.39
N LEU A 164 4.99 7.99 -18.83
CA LEU A 164 4.74 9.39 -19.12
C LEU A 164 5.25 9.78 -20.51
N LYS A 165 6.38 9.21 -20.95
CA LYS A 165 6.93 9.44 -22.30
C LYS A 165 6.09 8.80 -23.41
N ASP A 166 5.46 7.68 -23.11
CA ASP A 166 4.57 6.96 -24.04
C ASP A 166 3.11 7.46 -23.97
N ASP A 167 2.86 8.63 -23.34
CA ASP A 167 1.54 9.24 -23.16
C ASP A 167 0.48 8.32 -22.53
N THR A 168 0.89 7.27 -21.82
CA THR A 168 -0.02 6.36 -21.10
C THR A 168 -0.70 7.09 -19.93
N PHE A 169 0.02 8.02 -19.29
CA PHE A 169 -0.51 8.96 -18.32
C PHE A 169 -0.03 10.37 -18.67
N CYS A 170 -0.93 11.35 -18.67
CA CYS A 170 -0.58 12.73 -18.96
C CYS A 170 -0.25 13.53 -17.68
N ALA A 171 0.35 14.71 -17.82
CA ALA A 171 0.74 15.55 -16.68
C ALA A 171 -0.43 15.85 -15.72
N ALA A 172 -1.64 16.04 -16.24
CA ALA A 172 -2.84 16.26 -15.41
C ALA A 172 -3.22 15.03 -14.56
N ASN A 173 -3.00 13.82 -15.09
CA ASN A 173 -3.20 12.58 -14.34
C ASN A 173 -2.24 12.50 -13.15
N VAL A 174 -0.98 12.89 -13.34
CA VAL A 174 0.04 12.81 -12.30
C VAL A 174 -0.14 13.92 -11.26
N ASN A 175 -0.42 15.14 -11.70
CA ASN A 175 -0.54 16.29 -10.81
C ASN A 175 -1.69 16.15 -9.79
N SER A 176 -2.81 15.56 -10.21
CA SER A 176 -4.01 15.32 -9.37
C SER A 176 -4.06 13.94 -8.71
N SER A 177 -2.93 13.22 -8.70
CA SER A 177 -2.82 11.88 -8.11
C SER A 177 -2.30 11.90 -6.68
N LEU A 178 -2.58 10.81 -5.96
CA LEU A 178 -1.85 10.45 -4.75
C LEU A 178 -0.75 9.47 -5.13
N THR A 179 0.47 9.74 -4.68
CA THR A 179 1.59 8.80 -4.79
C THR A 179 1.87 8.18 -3.43
N VAL A 180 2.00 6.85 -3.37
CA VAL A 180 2.32 6.12 -2.14
C VAL A 180 3.64 5.37 -2.33
N VAL A 181 4.54 5.47 -1.35
CA VAL A 181 5.84 4.79 -1.33
C VAL A 181 5.94 3.92 -0.07
N THR A 182 6.20 2.62 -0.23
CA THR A 182 6.44 1.69 0.90
C THR A 182 7.79 0.97 0.78
N LEU A 183 8.64 1.07 1.78
CA LEU A 183 9.92 0.36 1.82
C LEU A 183 10.15 -0.18 3.22
N SER A 184 9.71 -1.41 3.43
CA SER A 184 9.46 -2.10 4.70
C SER A 184 10.67 -2.87 5.24
N GLY A 185 11.88 -2.40 4.94
CA GLY A 185 13.13 -2.90 5.55
C GLY A 185 13.93 -3.95 4.76
N ASN A 186 13.58 -4.22 3.49
CA ASN A 186 14.29 -5.20 2.66
C ASN A 186 15.79 -4.86 2.46
N ASP A 187 16.15 -3.58 2.38
CA ASP A 187 17.55 -3.13 2.34
C ASP A 187 18.36 -3.63 3.55
N TYR A 188 17.77 -3.61 4.75
CA TYR A 188 18.43 -4.02 5.98
C TYR A 188 18.56 -5.54 6.08
N SER A 189 17.52 -6.27 5.65
CA SER A 189 17.59 -7.73 5.53
C SER A 189 18.68 -8.16 4.55
N ALA A 190 18.78 -7.49 3.39
CA ALA A 190 19.82 -7.77 2.40
C ALA A 190 21.22 -7.40 2.91
N TYR A 191 21.36 -6.27 3.59
CA TYR A 191 22.61 -5.83 4.22
C TYR A 191 23.10 -6.85 5.25
N LYS A 192 22.22 -7.32 6.13
CA LYS A 192 22.55 -8.35 7.13
C LYS A 192 22.96 -9.67 6.47
N ALA A 193 22.24 -10.10 5.43
CA ALA A 193 22.55 -11.34 4.71
C ALA A 193 23.89 -11.30 3.97
N LYS A 194 24.36 -10.11 3.56
CA LYS A 194 25.67 -9.89 2.93
C LYS A 194 26.80 -9.66 3.96
N ASN A 195 26.62 -10.09 5.21
CA ASN A 195 27.56 -9.94 6.33
C ASN A 195 27.93 -8.48 6.67
N GLY A 196 27.00 -7.54 6.51
CA GLY A 196 27.20 -6.17 6.95
C GLY A 196 27.25 -6.06 8.49
N ASN A 197 28.18 -5.27 9.04
CA ASN A 197 28.31 -5.05 10.49
C ASN A 197 27.46 -3.84 10.99
N VAL A 198 27.33 -3.68 12.31
CA VAL A 198 26.46 -2.64 12.95
C VAL A 198 26.98 -1.21 12.80
N VAL A 199 28.29 -0.97 12.87
CA VAL A 199 28.88 0.37 12.66
C VAL A 199 28.57 0.83 11.23
N SER A 200 28.79 -0.07 10.28
CA SER A 200 28.47 0.13 8.88
C SER A 200 26.94 0.18 8.64
N LEU A 201 26.10 -0.37 9.54
CA LEU A 201 24.64 -0.29 9.43
C LEU A 201 24.11 1.13 9.66
N ARG A 202 24.65 1.90 10.61
CA ARG A 202 24.27 3.32 10.79
C ARG A 202 24.64 4.15 9.56
N ALA A 203 25.84 3.95 9.01
CA ALA A 203 26.26 4.59 7.76
C ALA A 203 25.39 4.16 6.57
N PHE A 204 24.96 2.91 6.56
CA PHE A 204 24.05 2.38 5.55
C PHE A 204 22.65 3.00 5.65
N ILE A 205 22.09 3.17 6.87
CA ILE A 205 20.82 3.89 7.07
C ILE A 205 20.88 5.29 6.45
N ASN A 206 21.95 6.05 6.68
CA ASN A 206 22.13 7.37 6.06
C ASN A 206 22.14 7.30 4.53
N THR A 207 22.74 6.26 3.96
CA THR A 207 22.78 6.05 2.50
C THR A 207 21.42 5.70 1.94
N VAL A 208 20.65 4.84 2.62
CA VAL A 208 19.25 4.51 2.29
C VAL A 208 18.39 5.78 2.31
N ILE A 209 18.46 6.59 3.37
CA ILE A 209 17.66 7.83 3.48
C ILE A 209 18.05 8.86 2.41
N ARG A 210 19.33 9.02 2.12
CA ARG A 210 19.80 9.94 1.07
C ARG A 210 19.24 9.56 -0.30
N GLN A 211 19.32 8.27 -0.67
CA GLN A 211 18.80 7.81 -1.96
C GLN A 211 17.26 7.83 -1.99
N LEU A 212 16.59 7.50 -0.89
CA LEU A 212 15.14 7.66 -0.78
C LEU A 212 14.72 9.12 -0.99
N GLY A 213 15.41 10.08 -0.38
CA GLY A 213 15.18 11.50 -0.59
C GLY A 213 15.37 11.92 -2.06
N ALA A 214 16.39 11.39 -2.75
CA ALA A 214 16.59 11.62 -4.18
C ALA A 214 15.46 11.04 -5.03
N ASN A 215 15.00 9.83 -4.71
CA ASN A 215 13.88 9.18 -5.41
C ASN A 215 12.55 9.94 -5.20
N LEU A 216 12.30 10.43 -3.98
CA LEU A 216 11.13 11.28 -3.68
C LEU A 216 11.18 12.61 -4.45
N ARG A 217 12.36 13.26 -4.52
CA ARG A 217 12.55 14.45 -5.35
C ARG A 217 12.25 14.16 -6.82
N ARG A 218 12.75 13.04 -7.36
CA ARG A 218 12.51 12.65 -8.75
C ARG A 218 11.02 12.44 -9.05
N LEU A 219 10.26 11.82 -8.13
CA LEU A 219 8.80 11.71 -8.27
C LEU A 219 8.12 13.08 -8.36
N TYR A 220 8.60 14.07 -7.61
CA TYR A 220 8.09 15.44 -7.69
C TYR A 220 8.43 16.12 -9.01
N GLU A 221 9.67 15.95 -9.51
CA GLU A 221 10.11 16.43 -10.82
C GLU A 221 9.29 15.83 -11.96
N LEU A 222 8.84 14.58 -11.82
CA LEU A 222 7.93 13.91 -12.75
C LEU A 222 6.46 14.36 -12.62
N GLY A 223 6.16 15.33 -11.75
CA GLY A 223 4.86 16.00 -11.70
C GLY A 223 3.96 15.61 -10.52
N THR A 224 4.36 14.68 -9.65
CA THR A 224 3.55 14.32 -8.48
C THR A 224 3.53 15.47 -7.47
N ARG A 225 2.38 15.69 -6.80
CA ARG A 225 2.21 16.82 -5.86
C ARG A 225 1.71 16.41 -4.47
N LYS A 226 1.23 15.17 -4.31
CA LYS A 226 0.85 14.59 -3.02
C LYS A 226 1.51 13.23 -2.90
N VAL A 227 2.57 13.16 -2.10
CA VAL A 227 3.39 11.96 -1.94
C VAL A 227 3.38 11.53 -0.48
N VAL A 228 2.84 10.35 -0.23
CA VAL A 228 2.89 9.68 1.08
C VAL A 228 4.02 8.67 1.06
N VAL A 229 5.00 8.86 1.95
CA VAL A 229 6.08 7.89 2.17
C VAL A 229 5.87 7.20 3.52
N ALA A 230 5.78 5.88 3.52
CA ALA A 230 5.67 5.12 4.75
C ALA A 230 6.98 5.16 5.52
N ALA A 231 6.91 5.50 6.81
CA ALA A 231 7.94 5.17 7.77
C ALA A 231 8.08 3.65 7.91
N LEU A 232 9.23 3.17 8.36
CA LEU A 232 9.41 1.76 8.69
C LEU A 232 8.50 1.36 9.84
N GLN A 233 7.84 0.22 9.68
CA GLN A 233 7.20 -0.52 10.75
C GLN A 233 8.26 -0.99 11.79
N PRO A 234 7.87 -1.33 13.04
CA PRO A 234 8.81 -1.86 14.03
C PRO A 234 9.33 -3.23 13.59
N LEU A 235 10.48 -3.24 12.90
CA LEU A 235 11.10 -4.45 12.35
C LEU A 235 11.41 -5.48 13.46
N GLY A 236 11.69 -5.02 14.68
CA GLY A 236 11.90 -5.87 15.84
C GLY A 236 10.65 -6.64 16.28
N CYS A 237 9.47 -6.20 15.88
CA CYS A 237 8.19 -6.85 16.19
C CYS A 237 7.67 -7.77 15.08
N LEU A 238 8.35 -7.86 13.93
CA LEU A 238 7.97 -8.82 12.90
C LEU A 238 8.18 -10.26 13.42
N PRO A 239 7.36 -11.25 13.00
CA PRO A 239 7.53 -12.62 13.46
C PRO A 239 8.92 -13.21 13.15
N SER A 240 9.56 -12.78 12.06
CA SER A 240 10.95 -13.12 11.75
C SER A 240 11.97 -12.66 12.80
N SER A 241 11.67 -11.59 13.54
CA SER A 241 12.45 -11.09 14.68
C SER A 241 12.04 -11.72 16.01
N THR A 242 10.74 -11.99 16.20
CA THR A 242 10.19 -12.45 17.50
C THR A 242 10.15 -13.97 17.64
N VAL A 243 10.41 -14.74 16.57
CA VAL A 243 10.51 -16.21 16.63
C VAL A 243 11.53 -16.69 17.67
N ALA A 244 12.63 -15.95 17.88
CA ALA A 244 13.63 -16.25 18.88
C ALA A 244 13.10 -16.21 20.33
N THR A 245 12.00 -15.49 20.56
CA THR A 245 11.31 -15.41 21.86
C THR A 245 9.98 -16.16 21.84
N SER A 246 9.78 -17.09 20.90
CA SER A 246 8.49 -17.77 20.70
C SER A 246 7.32 -16.80 20.51
N PHE A 247 7.57 -15.73 19.75
CA PHE A 247 6.61 -14.66 19.45
C PHE A 247 6.10 -13.89 20.68
N GLN A 248 6.89 -13.82 21.76
CA GLN A 248 6.47 -13.17 23.00
C GLN A 248 6.90 -11.71 23.10
N LYS A 249 8.04 -11.33 22.51
CA LYS A 249 8.63 -9.99 22.68
C LYS A 249 9.29 -9.49 21.40
N CYS A 250 9.14 -8.19 21.15
CA CYS A 250 9.89 -7.49 20.13
C CYS A 250 11.38 -7.45 20.46
N ASN A 251 12.21 -7.36 19.41
CA ASN A 251 13.62 -7.06 19.53
C ASN A 251 13.84 -5.54 19.60
N GLU A 252 14.11 -5.02 20.79
CA GLU A 252 14.26 -3.57 21.00
C GLU A 252 15.51 -2.97 20.35
N GLU A 253 16.60 -3.73 20.22
CA GLU A 253 17.81 -3.26 19.53
C GLU A 253 17.55 -2.97 18.05
N VAL A 254 16.77 -3.84 17.40
CA VAL A 254 16.32 -3.62 16.02
C VAL A 254 15.39 -2.40 15.95
N ASN A 255 14.48 -2.23 16.91
CA ASN A 255 13.57 -1.08 16.93
C ASN A 255 14.29 0.25 17.17
N LEU A 256 15.42 0.27 17.91
CA LEU A 256 16.26 1.48 18.04
C LEU A 256 16.82 1.93 16.68
N LEU A 257 17.24 0.98 15.83
CA LEU A 257 17.73 1.28 14.48
C LEU A 257 16.60 1.76 13.55
N VAL A 258 15.41 1.19 13.70
CA VAL A 258 14.20 1.67 13.02
C VAL A 258 13.87 3.10 13.44
N GLY A 259 13.99 3.42 14.73
CA GLY A 259 13.82 4.77 15.25
C GLY A 259 14.78 5.78 14.58
N LEU A 260 16.06 5.41 14.44
CA LEU A 260 17.04 6.23 13.71
C LEU A 260 16.65 6.44 12.23
N HIS A 261 16.25 5.38 11.53
CA HIS A 261 15.76 5.51 10.14
C HIS A 261 14.59 6.48 10.06
N ASN A 262 13.56 6.27 10.88
CA ASN A 262 12.32 7.07 10.83
C ASN A 262 12.60 8.53 11.17
N GLN A 263 13.45 8.80 12.17
CA GLN A 263 13.89 10.16 12.48
C GLN A 263 14.56 10.84 11.27
N LEU A 264 15.50 10.15 10.62
CA LEU A 264 16.19 10.68 9.44
C LEU A 264 15.26 10.85 8.24
N LEU A 265 14.28 9.96 8.06
CA LEU A 265 13.24 10.10 7.04
C LEU A 265 12.40 11.38 7.27
N HIS A 266 11.96 11.62 8.50
CA HIS A 266 11.24 12.86 8.84
C HIS A 266 12.07 14.11 8.55
N GLN A 267 13.37 14.10 8.87
CA GLN A 267 14.27 15.21 8.55
C GLN A 267 14.43 15.41 7.04
N ALA A 268 14.60 14.33 6.27
CA ALA A 268 14.72 14.39 4.82
C ALA A 268 13.44 14.92 4.16
N VAL A 269 12.26 14.47 4.62
CA VAL A 269 10.96 14.96 4.15
C VAL A 269 10.73 16.43 4.52
N ALA A 270 11.07 16.84 5.74
CA ALA A 270 10.99 18.24 6.15
C ALA A 270 11.87 19.11 5.25
N TYR A 271 13.11 18.69 4.97
CA TYR A 271 14.00 19.38 4.05
C TYR A 271 13.42 19.45 2.62
N LEU A 272 12.91 18.36 2.07
CA LEU A 272 12.28 18.35 0.74
C LEU A 272 11.09 19.31 0.64
N ASN A 273 10.28 19.41 1.69
CA ASN A 273 9.17 20.36 1.75
C ASN A 273 9.62 21.84 1.82
N THR A 274 10.87 22.14 2.22
CA THR A 274 11.43 23.51 2.08
C THR A 274 11.81 23.86 0.64
N GLN A 275 12.03 22.84 -0.20
CA GLN A 275 12.48 22.98 -1.59
C GLN A 275 11.34 22.84 -2.60
N THR A 276 10.13 22.57 -2.12
CA THR A 276 8.93 22.32 -2.93
C THR A 276 7.75 23.11 -2.35
N ALA A 277 6.57 23.00 -2.96
CA ALA A 277 5.38 23.57 -2.33
C ALA A 277 5.16 22.92 -0.95
N SER A 278 4.77 23.72 0.05
CA SER A 278 4.47 23.23 1.40
C SER A 278 3.47 22.07 1.34
N SER A 279 3.73 21.00 2.11
CA SER A 279 2.87 19.81 2.23
C SER A 279 2.81 18.89 0.98
N THR A 280 3.85 18.91 0.14
CA THR A 280 4.00 17.95 -0.97
C THR A 280 4.23 16.53 -0.47
N PHE A 281 5.14 16.37 0.50
CA PHE A 281 5.55 15.08 1.05
C PHE A 281 5.02 14.92 2.48
N VAL A 282 4.38 13.77 2.74
CA VAL A 282 3.84 13.41 4.06
C VAL A 282 4.40 12.06 4.47
N VAL A 283 4.91 11.97 5.70
CA VAL A 283 5.33 10.69 6.28
C VAL A 283 4.10 10.00 6.87
N ALA A 284 3.78 8.80 6.38
CA ALA A 284 2.82 7.91 7.01
C ALA A 284 3.49 7.18 8.17
N ASP A 285 3.08 7.47 9.41
CA ASP A 285 3.62 6.85 10.62
C ASP A 285 3.07 5.43 10.84
N ILE A 286 3.56 4.52 9.99
CA ILE A 286 3.27 3.09 10.09
C ILE A 286 3.87 2.51 11.37
N TYR A 287 4.97 3.07 11.89
CA TYR A 287 5.61 2.60 13.12
C TYR A 287 4.66 2.65 14.31
N SER A 288 4.15 3.85 14.62
CA SER A 288 3.22 4.05 15.73
C SER A 288 1.89 3.34 15.48
N SER A 289 1.45 3.26 14.22
CA SER A 289 0.24 2.52 13.85
C SER A 289 0.34 1.02 14.12
N PHE A 290 1.49 0.40 13.86
CA PHE A 290 1.74 -0.99 14.26
C PHE A 290 1.75 -1.12 15.78
N LEU A 291 2.54 -0.31 16.49
CA LEU A 291 2.65 -0.41 17.95
C LEU A 291 1.31 -0.18 18.67
N SER A 292 0.47 0.73 18.19
CA SER A 292 -0.88 0.96 18.70
C SER A 292 -1.74 -0.31 18.67
N VAL A 293 -1.60 -1.11 17.61
CA VAL A 293 -2.32 -2.38 17.46
C VAL A 293 -1.66 -3.51 18.24
N LEU A 294 -0.32 -3.58 18.22
CA LEU A 294 0.45 -4.66 18.86
C LEU A 294 0.46 -4.55 20.39
N ASN A 295 0.50 -3.34 20.94
CA ASN A 295 0.61 -3.11 22.39
C ASN A 295 -0.74 -3.14 23.12
N ASN A 296 -1.80 -3.64 22.46
CA ASN A 296 -3.16 -3.70 23.00
C ASN A 296 -3.62 -2.35 23.55
N GLY A 297 -4.13 -1.49 22.65
CA GLY A 297 -4.59 -0.13 22.94
C GLY A 297 -5.04 0.08 24.39
N THR A 298 -4.32 0.95 25.11
CA THR A 298 -4.63 1.39 26.48
C THR A 298 -5.92 2.22 26.57
N GLY A 299 -6.82 2.10 25.61
CA GLY A 299 -8.09 2.80 25.50
C GLY A 299 -9.25 1.85 25.23
N HIS A 300 -9.97 1.48 26.30
CA HIS A 300 -11.41 1.16 26.32
C HIS A 300 -11.93 0.13 25.27
N GLY A 301 -11.11 -0.85 24.88
CA GLY A 301 -11.56 -2.01 24.11
C GLY A 301 -10.59 -3.18 24.25
N GLN A 302 -11.13 -4.39 24.44
CA GLN A 302 -10.34 -5.64 24.49
C GLN A 302 -9.48 -5.80 23.21
N SER A 303 -8.31 -6.42 23.34
CA SER A 303 -7.40 -6.67 22.24
C SER A 303 -8.08 -7.49 21.14
N LYS A 304 -8.12 -6.94 19.92
CA LYS A 304 -8.67 -7.65 18.75
C LYS A 304 -7.85 -8.90 18.37
N PHE A 305 -6.58 -8.94 18.77
CA PHE A 305 -5.63 -10.00 18.44
C PHE A 305 -5.03 -10.53 19.74
N GLU A 306 -5.29 -11.79 20.08
CA GLU A 306 -4.84 -12.39 21.35
C GLU A 306 -3.31 -12.56 21.38
N ASN A 307 -2.73 -13.00 20.27
CA ASN A 307 -1.29 -13.22 20.10
C ASN A 307 -0.76 -12.42 18.91
N PRO A 308 -0.67 -11.08 18.99
CA PRO A 308 -0.48 -10.22 17.83
C PRO A 308 0.88 -10.38 17.14
N LEU A 309 1.89 -10.94 17.83
CA LEU A 309 3.21 -11.21 17.26
C LEU A 309 3.32 -12.60 16.61
N LYS A 310 2.34 -13.50 16.83
CA LYS A 310 2.35 -14.85 16.26
C LYS A 310 1.74 -14.81 14.85
N PRO A 311 2.43 -15.37 13.85
CA PRO A 311 1.92 -15.43 12.48
C PRO A 311 0.86 -16.54 12.33
N CYS A 312 -0.13 -16.30 11.48
CA CYS A 312 -1.17 -17.28 11.17
C CYS A 312 -0.65 -18.44 10.31
N CYS A 313 0.26 -18.18 9.38
CA CYS A 313 0.78 -19.14 8.41
C CYS A 313 2.29 -19.32 8.59
N VAL A 314 2.72 -20.56 8.88
CA VAL A 314 4.12 -20.90 9.12
C VAL A 314 4.51 -22.19 8.44
N GLY A 315 5.77 -22.35 8.06
CA GLY A 315 6.28 -23.64 7.62
C GLY A 315 6.23 -24.68 8.74
N VAL A 316 6.10 -25.95 8.38
CA VAL A 316 6.15 -27.07 9.35
C VAL A 316 7.55 -27.27 9.95
N SER A 317 8.58 -26.72 9.31
CA SER A 317 9.95 -26.64 9.82
C SER A 317 10.63 -25.36 9.31
N LYS A 318 11.84 -25.08 9.78
CA LYS A 318 12.66 -23.93 9.37
C LYS A 318 12.99 -23.89 7.86
N ASP A 319 12.91 -25.03 7.18
CA ASP A 319 13.24 -25.15 5.76
C ASP A 319 12.05 -24.81 4.85
N PHE A 320 10.86 -24.64 5.44
CA PHE A 320 9.63 -24.33 4.75
C PHE A 320 9.06 -22.98 5.21
N ASN A 321 8.31 -22.35 4.31
CA ASN A 321 7.63 -21.08 4.55
C ASN A 321 6.13 -21.25 4.31
N CYS A 322 5.35 -20.22 4.64
CA CYS A 322 3.96 -20.15 4.23
C CYS A 322 3.83 -20.38 2.70
N GLY A 323 2.96 -21.30 2.30
CA GLY A 323 2.76 -21.64 0.89
C GLY A 323 3.80 -22.59 0.28
N SER A 324 4.74 -23.14 1.07
CA SER A 324 5.63 -24.22 0.61
C SER A 324 4.85 -25.50 0.30
N ILE A 325 5.06 -26.05 -0.90
CA ILE A 325 4.42 -27.29 -1.37
C ILE A 325 5.51 -28.19 -1.97
N GLU A 326 5.53 -29.45 -1.58
CA GLU A 326 6.42 -30.46 -2.15
C GLU A 326 5.99 -30.90 -3.56
N ARG A 327 6.86 -31.60 -4.29
CA ARG A 327 6.57 -32.11 -5.64
C ARG A 327 5.36 -33.04 -5.69
N ASN A 328 5.09 -33.77 -4.61
CA ASN A 328 3.94 -34.67 -4.47
C ASN A 328 2.63 -33.93 -4.09
N GLY A 329 2.66 -32.60 -3.94
CA GLY A 329 1.51 -31.79 -3.55
C GLY A 329 1.31 -31.62 -2.03
N THR A 330 2.18 -32.21 -1.20
CA THR A 330 2.10 -32.08 0.26
C THR A 330 2.33 -30.63 0.68
N LYS A 331 1.42 -30.10 1.49
CA LYS A 331 1.56 -28.76 2.08
C LYS A 331 2.54 -28.83 3.25
N MET A 332 3.60 -28.04 3.18
CA MET A 332 4.64 -27.97 4.21
C MET A 332 4.49 -26.71 5.08
N TYR A 333 3.25 -26.32 5.32
CA TYR A 333 2.90 -25.19 6.18
C TYR A 333 1.61 -25.49 6.94
N THR A 334 1.44 -24.81 8.07
CA THR A 334 0.18 -24.74 8.80
C THR A 334 -0.43 -23.35 8.64
N VAL A 335 -1.75 -23.27 8.79
CA VAL A 335 -2.52 -22.01 8.81
C VAL A 335 -3.39 -22.04 10.06
N CYS A 336 -3.49 -20.91 10.76
CA CYS A 336 -4.39 -20.75 11.88
C CYS A 336 -5.86 -20.92 11.45
N GLU A 337 -6.74 -21.26 12.40
CA GLU A 337 -8.15 -21.53 12.11
C GLU A 337 -8.90 -20.30 11.58
N ASP A 338 -8.62 -19.13 12.15
CA ASP A 338 -9.22 -17.86 11.72
C ASP A 338 -8.16 -16.78 11.44
N PRO A 339 -7.82 -16.51 10.17
CA PRO A 339 -6.94 -15.40 9.80
C PRO A 339 -7.43 -14.03 10.27
N LYS A 340 -8.74 -13.84 10.53
CA LYS A 340 -9.30 -12.55 10.97
C LYS A 340 -8.97 -12.22 12.43
N SER A 341 -8.62 -13.22 13.24
CA SER A 341 -8.20 -13.07 14.64
C SER A 341 -6.67 -12.99 14.79
N SER A 342 -5.92 -13.05 13.69
CA SER A 342 -4.46 -12.93 13.66
C SER A 342 -4.01 -11.60 13.07
N PHE A 343 -2.97 -10.97 13.64
CA PHE A 343 -2.40 -9.73 13.11
C PHE A 343 -1.42 -10.01 11.97
N PHE A 344 -0.47 -10.92 12.16
CA PHE A 344 0.49 -11.33 11.12
C PHE A 344 -0.02 -12.53 10.34
N TRP A 345 0.14 -12.47 9.01
CA TRP A 345 -0.10 -13.56 8.10
C TRP A 345 1.07 -14.53 8.07
N ASP A 346 2.26 -14.05 7.75
CA ASP A 346 3.49 -14.85 7.66
C ASP A 346 4.62 -14.21 8.49
N SER A 347 5.88 -14.54 8.19
CA SER A 347 7.04 -14.08 8.95
C SER A 347 7.29 -12.56 8.91
N ALA A 348 6.61 -11.81 8.04
CA ALA A 348 6.80 -10.38 7.86
C ALA A 348 5.50 -9.60 7.63
N HIS A 349 4.50 -10.19 7.01
CA HIS A 349 3.36 -9.44 6.47
C HIS A 349 2.13 -9.54 7.39
N PRO A 350 1.38 -8.43 7.57
CA PRO A 350 0.06 -8.47 8.22
C PRO A 350 -0.97 -9.28 7.42
N THR A 351 -1.97 -9.82 8.13
CA THR A 351 -3.22 -10.30 7.52
C THR A 351 -4.04 -9.13 6.97
N GLU A 352 -5.10 -9.40 6.21
CA GLU A 352 -6.08 -8.36 5.85
C GLU A 352 -6.67 -7.69 7.10
N ALA A 353 -6.88 -8.46 8.18
CA ALA A 353 -7.38 -7.93 9.45
C ALA A 353 -6.34 -7.05 10.16
N GLY A 354 -5.06 -7.42 10.11
CA GLY A 354 -3.93 -6.65 10.60
C GLY A 354 -3.78 -5.34 9.81
N TRP A 355 -3.77 -5.42 8.47
CA TRP A 355 -3.72 -4.23 7.61
C TRP A 355 -4.88 -3.27 7.84
N ARG A 356 -6.09 -3.79 8.05
CA ARG A 356 -7.26 -2.97 8.40
C ARG A 356 -7.06 -2.24 9.74
N ALA A 357 -6.48 -2.90 10.74
CA ALA A 357 -6.22 -2.31 12.04
C ALA A 357 -5.13 -1.22 11.96
N VAL A 358 -4.02 -1.52 11.28
CA VAL A 358 -2.95 -0.54 11.00
C VAL A 358 -3.49 0.67 10.26
N TYR A 359 -4.25 0.45 9.18
CA TYR A 359 -4.85 1.52 8.40
C TYR A 359 -5.81 2.39 9.24
N SER A 360 -6.59 1.78 10.14
CA SER A 360 -7.50 2.53 11.02
C SER A 360 -6.74 3.49 11.92
N SER A 361 -5.60 3.04 12.49
CA SER A 361 -4.69 3.89 13.27
C SER A 361 -3.99 4.95 12.42
N LEU A 362 -3.59 4.60 11.20
CA LEU A 362 -2.90 5.50 10.26
C LEU A 362 -3.81 6.58 9.67
N SER A 363 -5.11 6.32 9.60
CA SER A 363 -6.07 7.17 8.90
C SER A 363 -6.04 8.63 9.38
N SER A 364 -5.64 8.89 10.63
CA SER A 364 -5.42 10.24 11.17
C SER A 364 -4.31 11.02 10.45
N THR A 365 -3.21 10.37 10.10
CA THR A 365 -2.13 10.96 9.31
C THR A 365 -2.57 11.25 7.90
N LEU A 366 -3.32 10.33 7.27
CA LEU A 366 -3.81 10.52 5.90
C LEU A 366 -4.87 11.62 5.79
N ARG A 367 -5.61 11.92 6.87
CA ARG A 367 -6.55 13.06 6.93
C ARG A 367 -5.87 14.42 6.81
N GLN A 368 -4.54 14.49 6.96
CA GLN A 368 -3.76 15.72 6.79
C GLN A 368 -3.46 16.04 5.31
N LEU A 369 -3.85 15.18 4.38
CA LEU A 369 -3.69 15.36 2.93
C LEU A 369 -4.72 16.33 2.34
#